data_AF-A0A397ULR2-F1
#
_entry.id   AF-A0A397ULR2-F1
#
_cell.length_a   1.000
_cell.length_b   1.000
_cell.length_c   1.000
_cell.angle_alpha   90.00
_cell.angle_beta   90.00
_cell.angle_gamma   90.00
#
_symmetry.space_group_name_H-M   'P 1'
#
loop_
_entity.id
_entity.type
_entity.pdbx_description
1 polymer ?
#
loop_
_entity_poly.entity_id
_entity_poly.type
_entity_poly.pdbx_seq_one_letter_code
_entity_poly.pdbx_strand_id
1 'polypeptide(L)' 'ITRWTNKNKAIDDCIKIFQIRTLAYEDAIEWISYDKLDNITKIGEGGFGSIYKATWLNGIRKIDGN' A
#
# COMPACT_ATOMS: atom_id res chain seq x y z
N ILE A 1 4.51 -13.50 -4.47
CA ILE A 1 3.22 -12.94 -4.01
C ILE A 1 3.27 -12.89 -2.48
N THR A 2 3.39 -11.70 -1.91
CA THR A 2 3.52 -11.48 -0.46
C THR A 2 2.22 -11.92 0.24
N ARG A 3 2.32 -12.89 1.16
CA ARG A 3 1.23 -13.33 2.04
C ARG A 3 1.04 -12.31 3.15
N TRP A 4 0.22 -11.30 2.93
CA TRP A 4 -0.29 -10.42 3.98
C TRP A 4 -1.81 -10.55 4.02
N THR A 5 -2.39 -10.53 5.22
CA THR A 5 -3.83 -10.40 5.45
C THR A 5 -4.02 -9.25 6.43
N ASN A 6 -4.65 -8.17 6.01
CA ASN A 6 -4.89 -7.02 6.89
C ASN A 6 -6.05 -7.28 7.87
N LYS A 7 -6.33 -8.55 8.23
CA LYS A 7 -7.47 -8.98 9.05
C LYS A 7 -8.85 -8.41 8.62
N ASN A 8 -8.92 -7.68 7.50
CA ASN A 8 -10.08 -7.00 6.96
C ASN A 8 -10.27 -7.51 5.53
N LYS A 9 -11.16 -8.49 5.43
CA LYS A 9 -11.44 -9.19 4.18
C LYS A 9 -11.86 -8.25 3.06
N ALA A 10 -12.62 -7.19 3.35
CA ALA A 10 -13.10 -6.27 2.33
C ALA A 10 -11.94 -5.47 1.68
N ILE A 11 -10.97 -5.04 2.49
CA ILE A 11 -9.76 -4.36 2.00
C ILE A 11 -8.89 -5.33 1.21
N ASP A 12 -8.67 -6.54 1.75
CA ASP A 12 -7.87 -7.58 1.10
C ASP A 12 -8.45 -7.96 -0.28
N ASP A 13 -9.76 -8.17 -0.37
CA ASP A 13 -10.45 -8.53 -1.62
C ASP A 13 -10.41 -7.37 -2.63
N CYS A 14 -10.59 -6.13 -2.16
CA CYS A 14 -10.46 -4.94 -2.99
C CYS A 14 -9.07 -4.85 -3.65
N ILE A 15 -8.00 -4.95 -2.85
CA ILE A 15 -6.62 -4.85 -3.37
C ILE A 15 -6.33 -5.99 -4.36
N LYS A 16 -6.76 -7.22 -4.07
CA LYS A 16 -6.58 -8.36 -4.98
C LYS A 16 -7.28 -8.15 -6.32
N ILE A 17 -8.48 -7.57 -6.34
CA ILE A 17 -9.19 -7.28 -7.59
C ILE A 17 -8.38 -6.36 -8.49
N PHE A 18 -7.75 -5.31 -7.92
CA PHE A 18 -6.87 -4.42 -8.70
C PHE A 18 -5.58 -5.10 -9.15
N GLN A 19 -4.98 -5.93 -8.29
CA GLN A 19 -3.77 -6.70 -8.64
C GLN A 19 -4.00 -7.74 -9.74
N ILE A 20 -5.19 -8.35 -9.81
CA ILE A 20 -5.55 -9.31 -10.88
C ILE A 20 -5.75 -8.60 -12.22
N ARG A 21 -6.19 -7.33 -12.20
CA ARG A 21 -6.49 -6.53 -13.39
C ARG A 21 -5.29 -5.76 -13.94
N THR A 22 -4.16 -5.76 -13.26
CA THR A 22 -2.97 -5.03 -13.67
C THR A 22 -2.14 -5.84 -14.66
N LEU A 23 -1.62 -5.18 -15.70
CA LEU A 23 -0.86 -5.82 -16.77
C LEU A 23 0.64 -5.85 -16.46
N ALA A 24 1.13 -4.86 -15.73
CA ALA A 24 2.51 -4.74 -15.31
C ALA A 24 2.62 -4.78 -13.79
N TYR A 25 3.75 -5.26 -13.29
CA TYR A 25 3.96 -5.45 -11.85
C TYR A 25 4.14 -4.12 -11.12
N GLU A 26 4.75 -3.16 -11.79
CA GLU A 26 4.92 -1.76 -11.37
C GLU A 26 3.58 -1.02 -11.20
N ASP A 27 2.53 -1.46 -11.89
CA ASP A 27 1.19 -0.87 -11.80
C ASP A 27 0.35 -1.46 -10.65
N ALA A 28 0.80 -2.56 -10.05
CA ALA A 28 0.05 -3.26 -9.03
C ALA A 28 0.03 -2.48 -7.70
N ILE A 29 -1.18 -2.27 -7.16
CA ILE A 29 -1.34 -1.64 -5.84
C ILE A 29 -0.66 -2.49 -4.77
N GLU A 30 0.15 -1.85 -3.93
CA GLU A 30 0.82 -2.49 -2.80
C GLU A 30 0.23 -2.05 -1.45
N TRP A 31 -0.05 -3.04 -0.61
CA TRP A 31 -0.38 -2.79 0.79
C TRP A 31 0.89 -2.50 1.59
N ILE A 32 0.93 -1.33 2.22
CA ILE A 32 2.00 -0.94 3.14
C ILE A 32 1.45 -1.00 4.55
N SER A 33 2.00 -1.90 5.36
CA SER A 33 1.61 -2.01 6.76
C SER A 33 2.05 -0.78 7.55
N TYR A 34 1.24 -0.35 8.52
CA TYR A 34 1.46 0.89 9.26
C TYR A 34 2.80 0.92 10.02
N ASP A 35 3.26 -0.24 10.52
CA ASP A 35 4.57 -0.42 11.17
C ASP A 35 5.77 -0.20 10.24
N LYS A 36 5.55 -0.12 8.92
CA LYS A 36 6.58 0.20 7.92
C LYS A 36 6.62 1.68 7.54
N LEU A 37 5.83 2.51 8.21
CA LEU A 37 5.77 3.96 8.00
C LEU A 37 6.40 4.68 9.19
N ASP A 38 7.22 5.68 8.89
CA ASP A 38 7.87 6.55 9.88
C ASP A 38 7.67 8.03 9.55
N ASN A 39 7.95 8.94 10.49
CA ASN A 39 7.81 10.40 10.34
C ASN A 39 6.42 10.82 9.84
N ILE A 40 5.37 10.19 10.39
CA ILE A 40 3.98 10.39 9.97
C ILE A 40 3.50 11.77 10.44
N THR A 41 3.22 12.65 9.48
CA THR A 41 2.78 14.04 9.74
C THR A 41 1.50 14.33 8.98
N LYS A 42 0.49 14.89 9.66
CA LYS A 42 -0.75 15.35 9.02
C LYS A 42 -0.47 16.59 8.19
N ILE A 43 -0.89 16.59 6.93
CA ILE A 43 -0.70 17.71 5.99
C ILE A 43 -2.00 18.36 5.53
N GLY A 44 -3.15 17.79 5.89
CA GLY A 44 -4.45 18.38 5.60
C GLY A 44 -5.61 17.54 6.09
N GLU A 45 -6.80 18.13 6.04
CA GLU A 45 -8.07 17.46 6.27
C GLU A 45 -9.18 18.08 5.41
N GLY A 46 -10.18 17.29 5.05
CA GLY A 46 -11.35 17.72 4.33
C GLY A 46 -12.55 16.81 4.62
N GLY A 47 -13.68 17.03 3.94
CA GLY A 47 -14.93 16.31 4.20
C GLY A 47 -14.87 14.78 4.01
N PHE A 48 -13.84 14.28 3.33
CA PHE A 48 -13.66 12.84 3.04
C PHE A 48 -12.51 12.19 3.83
N GLY A 49 -11.82 12.94 4.71
CA GLY A 49 -10.77 12.38 5.56
C GLY A 49 -9.58 13.30 5.81
N SER A 50 -8.52 12.71 6.37
CA SER A 50 -7.24 13.37 6.66
C SER A 50 -6.15 12.89 5.72
N ILE A 51 -5.24 13.79 5.35
CA ILE A 51 -4.08 13.50 4.50
C ILE A 51 -2.82 13.50 5.36
N TYR A 52 -2.00 12.48 5.22
CA TYR A 52 -0.74 12.31 5.94
C TYR A 52 0.43 12.15 4.97
N LYS A 53 1.58 12.72 5.34
CA LYS A 53 2.89 12.45 4.75
C LYS A 53 3.65 11.48 5.66
N ALA A 54 4.30 10.48 5.08
CA ALA A 54 5.11 9.51 5.82
C ALA A 54 6.33 9.08 5.00
N THR A 55 7.34 8.55 5.68
CA THR A 55 8.51 7.88 5.10
C THR A 55 8.26 6.38 5.06
N TRP A 56 8.43 5.75 3.90
CA TRP A 56 8.30 4.30 3.77
C TRP A 56 9.66 3.62 4.00
N LEU A 57 9.79 2.89 5.11
CA LEU A 57 11.07 2.33 5.57
C LEU A 57 11.68 1.29 4.62
N ASN A 58 10.84 0.47 3.97
CA ASN A 58 11.31 -0.57 3.06
C ASN A 58 11.57 -0.06 1.64
N GLY A 59 11.19 1.19 1.35
CA GLY A 59 11.27 1.77 0.03
C GLY A 59 10.38 1.06 -0.99
N ILE A 60 10.47 1.52 -2.24
CA ILE A 60 9.74 0.92 -3.35
C ILE A 60 10.19 -0.52 -3.57
N ARG A 61 9.21 -1.38 -3.83
CA ARG A 61 9.41 -2.76 -4.23
C ARG A 61 10.29 -2.83 -5.48
N LYS A 62 11.39 -3.59 -5.39
CA LYS A 62 12.30 -3.87 -6.49
C LYS A 62 12.10 -5.32 -6.95
N ILE A 63 12.08 -5.54 -8.25
CA ILE A 63 12.23 -6.88 -8.81
C ILE A 63 13.73 -7.08 -9.02
N ASP A 64 14.33 -7.94 -8.22
CA ASP A 64 15.68 -8.41 -8.53
C ASP A 64 15.55 -9.36 -9.72
N GLY A 65 16.16 -8.99 -10.84
CA GLY A 65 16.20 -9.83 -12.05
C GLY A 65 17.09 -11.04 -11.80
N ASN A 66 16.48 -12.18 -11.50
CA ASN A 66 17.12 -13.49 -11.62
C ASN A 66 17.01 -14.01 -13.05
#